data_AF-C8N931-F1
#
_entry.id   AF-C8N931-F1
#
_cell.length_a   1.000
_cell.length_b   1.000
_cell.length_c   1.000
_cell.angle_alpha   90.00
_cell.angle_beta   90.00
_cell.angle_gamma   90.00
#
_symmetry.space_group_name_H-M   'P 1'
#
loop_
_entity.id
_entity.type
_entity.pdbx_description
1 polymer ?
#
loop_
_entity_poly.entity_id
_entity_poly.type
_entity_poly.pdbx_seq_one_letter_code
_entity_poly.pdbx_strand_id
1 'polypeptide(L)'
;MTIAVVITTHGHAAKALLATAEMIIGAQDNVRCVDFVPGENGEVLAGKIRAAAAELDTSGGLLLLVDLWGGTPFNASSGIAHDDANTEVVTGVNVPMLVSVLMEREDITSLPELAALALREGADGVKALKTQAAAKTAPVAAEAAAPAAAQEAFDENDPEVQRLRAEASAKANDGPHMKFGLWRIDDRLIHGQVATRWTKETGVKRIIVVNDQVEKDKTRSTMLKQAVPPGVTAHVVSVDKMMRVYNNPEYADDKVMLLFTNPTDALELVRRGVTIQSINIGGMAYKEGRTMLDTSVSVDAKDVEAFKELDSKGIELEVRKVASDKKVPVLTLIAEKYKP
;
A
#
# COMPACT_ATOMS: atom_id res chain seq x y z
N MET A 1 23.09 -0.79 -6.95
CA MET A 1 22.88 -1.42 -8.27
C MET A 1 21.57 -2.19 -8.14
N THR A 2 20.65 -2.05 -9.09
CA THR A 2 19.33 -2.68 -9.00
C THR A 2 19.35 -4.01 -9.75
N ILE A 3 18.58 -4.99 -9.29
CA ILE A 3 18.41 -6.24 -10.05
C ILE A 3 17.59 -5.97 -11.32
N ALA A 4 18.09 -6.39 -12.47
CA ALA A 4 17.38 -6.30 -13.74
C ALA A 4 16.22 -7.31 -13.78
N VAL A 5 15.12 -6.94 -14.43
CA VAL A 5 13.94 -7.82 -14.53
C VAL A 5 13.55 -8.02 -15.98
N VAL A 6 13.36 -9.28 -16.41
CA VAL A 6 12.73 -9.59 -17.69
C VAL A 6 11.49 -10.41 -17.45
N ILE A 7 10.36 -9.96 -18.00
CA ILE A 7 9.08 -10.66 -17.92
C ILE A 7 8.84 -11.35 -19.26
N THR A 8 8.67 -12.68 -19.26
CA THR A 8 8.42 -13.44 -20.48
C THR A 8 7.24 -14.40 -20.31
N THR A 9 6.28 -14.32 -21.22
CA THR A 9 5.00 -15.06 -21.14
C THR A 9 4.55 -15.50 -22.51
N HIS A 10 3.64 -16.45 -22.57
CA HIS A 10 2.91 -16.74 -23.81
C HIS A 10 2.08 -15.53 -24.26
N GLY A 11 2.12 -15.23 -25.55
CA GLY A 11 1.44 -14.08 -26.14
C GLY A 11 2.00 -12.77 -25.61
N HIS A 12 1.11 -11.85 -25.24
CA HIS A 12 1.42 -10.45 -24.92
C HIS A 12 1.16 -10.09 -23.44
N ALA A 13 0.99 -11.09 -22.57
CA ALA A 13 0.60 -10.86 -21.18
C ALA A 13 1.67 -10.08 -20.40
N ALA A 14 2.96 -10.33 -20.65
CA ALA A 14 4.09 -9.65 -20.03
C ALA A 14 3.95 -8.12 -20.07
N LYS A 15 3.65 -7.55 -21.26
CA LYS A 15 3.49 -6.10 -21.43
C LYS A 15 2.29 -5.55 -20.65
N ALA A 16 1.15 -6.26 -20.66
CA ALA A 16 -0.04 -5.84 -19.93
C ALA A 16 0.15 -5.91 -18.41
N LEU A 17 0.86 -6.93 -17.94
CA LEU A 17 1.22 -7.09 -16.54
C LEU A 17 2.16 -5.98 -16.06
N LEU A 18 3.19 -5.65 -16.84
CA LEU A 18 4.08 -4.52 -16.53
C LEU A 18 3.32 -3.20 -16.51
N ALA A 19 2.51 -2.92 -17.54
CA ALA A 19 1.71 -1.70 -17.59
C ALA A 19 0.75 -1.57 -16.39
N THR A 20 0.20 -2.69 -15.91
CA THR A 20 -0.63 -2.71 -14.69
C THR A 20 0.19 -2.39 -13.44
N ALA A 21 1.39 -2.96 -13.32
CA ALA A 21 2.29 -2.64 -12.21
C ALA A 21 2.66 -1.14 -12.26
N GLU A 22 3.06 -0.62 -13.42
CA GLU A 22 3.43 0.79 -13.59
C GLU A 22 2.27 1.77 -13.32
N MET A 23 1.03 1.36 -13.57
CA MET A 23 -0.14 2.15 -13.17
C MET A 23 -0.23 2.31 -11.64
N ILE A 24 0.18 1.28 -10.90
CA ILE A 24 0.13 1.23 -9.43
C ILE A 24 1.34 1.96 -8.82
N ILE A 25 2.55 1.70 -9.31
CA ILE A 25 3.81 2.14 -8.69
C ILE A 25 4.62 3.16 -9.51
N GLY A 26 4.09 3.63 -10.65
CA GLY A 26 4.80 4.51 -11.57
C GLY A 26 5.68 3.77 -12.57
N ALA A 27 6.15 4.47 -13.60
CA ALA A 27 7.00 3.93 -14.66
C ALA A 27 8.27 3.28 -14.08
N GLN A 28 8.73 2.19 -14.70
CA GLN A 28 9.85 1.40 -14.18
C GLN A 28 11.00 1.33 -15.19
N ASP A 29 12.21 1.60 -14.72
CA ASP A 29 13.45 1.43 -15.50
C ASP A 29 14.04 0.03 -15.32
N ASN A 30 15.13 -0.29 -16.01
CA ASN A 30 15.85 -1.58 -15.89
C ASN A 30 14.92 -2.84 -15.92
N VAL A 31 13.87 -2.79 -16.73
CA VAL A 31 12.89 -3.88 -16.93
C VAL A 31 12.53 -4.01 -18.41
N ARG A 32 12.35 -5.24 -18.90
CA ARG A 32 11.87 -5.51 -20.27
C ARG A 32 10.83 -6.61 -20.30
N CYS A 33 9.97 -6.57 -21.31
CA CYS A 33 9.02 -7.64 -21.61
C CYS A 33 9.42 -8.34 -22.91
N VAL A 34 9.36 -9.67 -22.90
CA VAL A 34 9.59 -10.50 -24.08
C VAL A 34 8.33 -11.34 -24.32
N ASP A 35 7.74 -11.15 -25.50
CA ASP A 35 6.56 -11.90 -25.91
C ASP A 35 7.00 -13.19 -26.59
N PHE A 36 6.30 -14.29 -26.30
CA PHE A 36 6.39 -15.55 -27.04
C PHE A 36 5.15 -15.74 -27.90
N VAL A 37 5.27 -15.51 -29.21
CA VAL A 37 4.13 -15.48 -30.14
C VAL A 37 4.01 -16.76 -30.99
N PRO A 38 2.83 -17.09 -31.53
CA PRO A 38 2.65 -18.29 -32.35
C PRO A 38 3.65 -18.36 -33.52
N GLY A 39 4.26 -19.53 -33.70
CA GLY A 39 5.27 -19.78 -34.75
C GLY A 39 6.72 -19.60 -34.29
N GLU A 40 6.96 -19.03 -33.11
CA GLU A 40 8.29 -19.01 -32.49
C GLU A 40 8.60 -20.34 -31.78
N ASN A 41 9.88 -20.66 -31.63
CA ASN A 41 10.35 -21.80 -30.84
C ASN A 41 11.18 -21.32 -29.63
N GLY A 42 11.57 -22.26 -28.76
CA GLY A 42 12.31 -21.93 -27.53
C GLY A 42 13.68 -21.29 -27.77
N GLU A 43 14.36 -21.63 -28.88
CA GLU A 43 15.66 -21.06 -29.21
C GLU A 43 15.55 -19.60 -29.64
N VAL A 44 14.55 -19.28 -30.47
CA VAL A 44 14.21 -17.90 -30.84
C VAL A 44 13.85 -17.09 -29.60
N LEU A 45 13.03 -17.65 -28.70
CA LEU A 45 12.66 -16.99 -27.46
C LEU A 45 13.86 -16.73 -26.55
N ALA A 46 14.75 -17.72 -26.38
CA ALA A 46 15.99 -17.55 -25.61
C ALA A 46 16.87 -16.46 -26.22
N GLY A 47 16.96 -16.37 -27.55
CA GLY A 47 17.63 -15.27 -28.24
C GLY A 47 17.04 -13.91 -27.92
N LYS A 48 15.71 -13.77 -27.92
CA LYS A 48 15.00 -12.53 -27.56
C LYS A 48 15.22 -12.16 -26.09
N ILE A 49 15.20 -13.12 -25.17
CA ILE A 49 15.47 -12.89 -23.74
C ILE A 49 16.90 -12.38 -23.55
N ARG A 50 17.91 -13.00 -24.19
CA ARG A 50 19.30 -12.54 -24.13
C ARG A 50 19.47 -11.14 -24.72
N ALA A 51 18.83 -10.85 -25.85
CA ALA A 51 18.84 -9.52 -26.45
C ALA A 51 18.24 -8.47 -25.53
N ALA A 52 17.09 -8.77 -24.90
CA ALA A 52 16.46 -7.87 -23.93
C ALA A 52 17.34 -7.67 -22.68
N ALA A 53 17.96 -8.73 -22.17
CA ALA A 53 18.87 -8.65 -21.02
C ALA A 53 20.13 -7.82 -21.32
N ALA A 54 20.63 -7.84 -22.56
CA ALA A 54 21.78 -7.04 -22.99
C ALA A 54 21.50 -5.52 -23.02
N GLU A 55 20.23 -5.10 -23.06
CA GLU A 55 19.84 -3.69 -22.93
C GLU A 55 19.72 -3.22 -21.48
N LEU A 56 19.84 -4.13 -20.51
CA LEU A 56 19.65 -3.89 -19.09
C LEU A 56 20.99 -3.83 -18.35
N ASP A 57 21.00 -3.18 -17.19
CA ASP A 57 22.11 -3.28 -16.25
C ASP A 57 21.90 -4.51 -15.36
N THR A 58 22.57 -5.61 -15.72
CA THR A 58 22.50 -6.91 -15.02
C THR A 58 23.59 -7.09 -13.96
N SER A 59 24.37 -6.05 -13.64
CA SER A 59 25.46 -6.13 -12.65
C SER A 59 24.99 -6.57 -11.25
N GLY A 60 23.77 -6.20 -10.87
CA GLY A 60 23.12 -6.63 -9.63
C GLY A 60 22.43 -8.00 -9.69
N GLY A 61 22.37 -8.63 -10.86
CA GLY A 61 21.62 -9.86 -11.12
C GLY A 61 20.47 -9.67 -12.11
N LEU A 62 19.99 -10.78 -12.66
CA LEU A 62 18.87 -10.83 -13.59
C LEU A 62 17.77 -11.76 -13.06
N LEU A 63 16.58 -11.20 -12.83
CA LEU A 63 15.40 -11.97 -12.45
C LEU A 63 14.48 -12.15 -13.66
N LEU A 64 14.29 -13.40 -14.06
CA LEU A 64 13.38 -13.80 -15.14
C LEU A 64 12.04 -14.21 -14.54
N LEU A 65 11.00 -13.43 -14.81
CA LEU A 65 9.63 -13.71 -14.36
C LEU A 65 8.82 -14.32 -15.50
N VAL A 66 8.30 -15.52 -15.28
CA VAL A 66 7.59 -16.28 -16.30
C VAL A 66 6.19 -16.68 -15.86
N ASP A 67 5.32 -17.00 -16.83
CA ASP A 67 3.92 -17.35 -16.55
C ASP A 67 3.75 -18.74 -15.94
N LEU A 68 4.33 -19.78 -16.56
CA LEU A 68 4.01 -21.17 -16.25
C LEU A 68 5.26 -22.06 -16.19
N TRP A 69 5.34 -22.87 -15.13
CA TRP A 69 6.36 -23.90 -15.00
C TRP A 69 6.28 -24.94 -16.12
N GLY A 70 7.42 -25.28 -16.72
CA GLY A 70 7.52 -26.24 -17.82
C GLY A 70 7.06 -25.74 -19.20
N GLY A 71 6.56 -24.51 -19.30
CA GLY A 71 6.23 -23.86 -20.56
C GLY A 71 7.48 -23.43 -21.36
N THR A 72 7.31 -23.04 -22.63
CA THR A 72 8.43 -22.56 -23.47
C THR A 72 9.15 -21.35 -22.88
N PRO A 73 8.45 -20.33 -22.33
CA PRO A 73 9.10 -19.24 -21.59
C PRO A 73 9.95 -19.72 -20.43
N PHE A 74 9.42 -20.62 -19.60
CA PHE A 74 10.17 -21.22 -18.49
C PHE A 74 11.41 -21.98 -18.99
N ASN A 75 11.27 -22.89 -19.95
CA ASN A 75 12.39 -23.72 -20.42
C ASN A 75 13.51 -22.87 -21.05
N ALA A 76 13.15 -21.83 -21.82
CA ALA A 76 14.12 -20.90 -22.39
C ALA A 76 14.84 -20.10 -21.29
N SER A 77 14.11 -19.57 -20.31
CA SER A 77 14.66 -18.85 -19.16
C SER A 77 15.53 -19.72 -18.27
N SER A 78 15.12 -20.96 -17.98
CA SER A 78 15.89 -21.90 -17.16
C SER A 78 17.20 -22.31 -17.81
N GLY A 79 17.24 -22.44 -19.14
CA GLY A 79 18.49 -22.65 -19.87
C GLY A 79 19.47 -21.49 -19.67
N ILE A 80 18.97 -20.24 -19.72
CA ILE A 80 19.79 -19.05 -19.47
C ILE A 80 20.29 -19.00 -18.02
N ALA A 81 19.41 -19.27 -17.05
CA ALA A 81 19.77 -19.28 -15.62
C ALA A 81 20.74 -20.42 -15.26
N HIS A 82 20.73 -21.52 -16.01
CA HIS A 82 21.71 -22.58 -15.84
C HIS A 82 23.11 -22.15 -16.29
N ASP A 83 23.19 -21.37 -17.38
CA ASP A 83 24.45 -20.87 -17.94
C ASP A 83 25.02 -19.67 -17.16
N ASP A 84 24.18 -18.93 -16.42
CA ASP A 84 24.55 -17.74 -15.65
C ASP A 84 24.07 -17.83 -14.19
N ALA A 85 25.02 -18.00 -13.27
CA ALA A 85 24.75 -18.08 -11.84
C ALA A 85 24.21 -16.78 -11.22
N ASN A 86 24.25 -15.65 -11.95
CA ASN A 86 23.66 -14.39 -11.53
C ASN A 86 22.27 -14.15 -12.18
N THR A 87 21.64 -15.22 -12.65
CA THR A 87 20.28 -15.21 -13.20
C THR A 87 19.39 -16.20 -12.44
N GLU A 88 18.17 -15.79 -12.10
CA GLU A 88 17.18 -16.63 -11.41
C GLU A 88 15.83 -16.60 -12.15
N VAL A 89 15.05 -17.68 -12.07
CA VAL A 89 13.75 -17.81 -12.73
C VAL A 89 12.64 -18.03 -11.71
N VAL A 90 11.61 -17.18 -11.74
CA VAL A 90 10.41 -17.35 -10.92
C VAL A 90 9.18 -17.45 -11.83
N THR A 91 8.34 -18.45 -11.57
CA THR A 91 7.12 -18.72 -12.35
C THR A 91 5.86 -18.15 -11.67
N GLY A 92 4.75 -18.09 -12.40
CA GLY A 92 3.46 -17.64 -11.87
C GLY A 92 3.36 -16.12 -11.78
N VAL A 93 4.05 -15.38 -12.65
CA VAL A 93 4.07 -13.93 -12.63
C VAL A 93 2.66 -13.34 -12.59
N ASN A 94 2.42 -12.49 -11.59
CA ASN A 94 1.14 -11.84 -11.35
C ASN A 94 1.37 -10.41 -10.83
N VAL A 95 0.30 -9.62 -10.74
CA VAL A 95 0.40 -8.20 -10.37
C VAL A 95 0.99 -8.00 -8.96
N PRO A 96 0.54 -8.73 -7.90
CA PRO A 96 1.17 -8.65 -6.58
C PRO A 96 2.68 -8.92 -6.58
N MET A 97 3.12 -9.96 -7.28
CA MET A 97 4.54 -10.29 -7.44
C MET A 97 5.32 -9.14 -8.09
N LEU A 98 4.84 -8.63 -9.23
CA LEU A 98 5.52 -7.58 -9.97
C LEU A 98 5.62 -6.29 -9.16
N VAL A 99 4.54 -5.87 -8.50
CA VAL A 99 4.54 -4.68 -7.65
C VAL A 99 5.59 -4.82 -6.55
N SER A 100 5.64 -5.96 -5.85
CA SER A 100 6.61 -6.17 -4.77
C SER A 100 8.05 -6.21 -5.26
N VAL A 101 8.33 -6.96 -6.32
CA VAL A 101 9.67 -7.09 -6.90
C VAL A 101 10.20 -5.74 -7.39
N LEU A 102 9.39 -4.99 -8.14
CA LEU A 102 9.81 -3.73 -8.73
C LEU A 102 9.99 -2.63 -7.67
N MET A 103 9.22 -2.66 -6.58
CA MET A 103 9.37 -1.73 -5.46
C MET A 103 10.59 -2.02 -4.58
N GLU A 104 10.90 -3.28 -4.29
CA GLU A 104 11.92 -3.63 -3.28
C GLU A 104 13.30 -3.93 -3.88
N ARG A 105 13.43 -4.08 -5.20
CA ARG A 105 14.73 -4.31 -5.89
C ARG A 105 15.72 -3.14 -5.82
N GLU A 106 15.30 -1.99 -5.31
CA GLU A 106 16.19 -0.86 -5.00
C GLU A 106 16.91 -1.06 -3.66
N ASP A 107 16.23 -1.70 -2.70
CA ASP A 107 16.72 -1.94 -1.34
C ASP A 107 17.35 -3.33 -1.20
N ILE A 108 16.78 -4.34 -1.88
CA ILE A 108 17.27 -5.72 -1.89
C ILE A 108 18.35 -5.87 -2.96
N THR A 109 19.58 -6.09 -2.52
CA THR A 109 20.76 -6.27 -3.40
C THR A 109 21.10 -7.73 -3.68
N SER A 110 20.39 -8.67 -3.05
CA SER A 110 20.60 -10.11 -3.20
C SER A 110 19.53 -10.72 -4.11
N LEU A 111 19.95 -11.29 -5.25
CA LEU A 111 19.03 -11.92 -6.20
C LEU A 111 18.19 -13.07 -5.58
N PRO A 112 18.76 -13.98 -4.77
CA PRO A 112 17.97 -14.98 -4.06
C PRO A 112 16.93 -14.41 -3.09
N GLU A 113 17.25 -13.29 -2.44
CA GLU A 113 16.31 -12.62 -1.53
C GLU A 113 15.15 -11.99 -2.29
N LEU A 114 15.43 -11.36 -3.45
CA LEU A 114 14.38 -10.81 -4.31
C LEU A 114 13.51 -11.92 -4.93
N ALA A 115 14.10 -13.06 -5.30
CA ALA A 115 13.34 -14.22 -5.77
C ALA A 115 12.44 -14.82 -4.67
N ALA A 116 12.93 -14.89 -3.43
CA ALA A 116 12.12 -15.32 -2.29
C ALA A 116 10.95 -14.35 -2.02
N LEU A 117 11.18 -13.04 -2.14
CA LEU A 117 10.11 -12.05 -2.11
C LEU A 117 9.09 -12.29 -3.22
N ALA A 118 9.53 -12.50 -4.46
CA ALA A 118 8.65 -12.76 -5.59
C ALA A 118 7.73 -13.96 -5.34
N LEU A 119 8.29 -15.07 -4.84
CA LEU A 119 7.54 -16.27 -4.49
C LEU A 119 6.50 -16.01 -3.38
N ARG A 120 6.91 -15.35 -2.29
CA ARG A 120 6.03 -15.04 -1.16
C ARG A 120 4.87 -14.16 -1.59
N GLU A 121 5.16 -13.03 -2.22
CA GLU A 121 4.17 -12.02 -2.57
C GLU A 121 3.28 -12.48 -3.73
N GLY A 122 3.83 -13.26 -4.66
CA GLY A 122 3.06 -13.92 -5.71
C GLY A 122 2.04 -14.90 -5.14
N ALA A 123 2.40 -15.69 -4.13
CA ALA A 123 1.51 -16.63 -3.46
C ALA A 123 0.49 -15.91 -2.56
N ASP A 124 0.93 -14.97 -1.71
CA ASP A 124 0.08 -14.20 -0.80
C ASP A 124 -0.95 -13.37 -1.57
N GLY A 125 -0.63 -12.93 -2.79
CA GLY A 125 -1.54 -12.23 -3.68
C GLY A 125 -2.74 -13.05 -4.15
N VAL A 126 -2.67 -14.39 -4.10
CA VAL A 126 -3.74 -15.29 -4.53
C VAL A 126 -4.70 -15.55 -3.36
N LYS A 127 -5.77 -14.75 -3.29
CA LYS A 127 -6.77 -14.85 -2.20
C LYS A 127 -8.18 -15.07 -2.74
N ALA A 128 -8.93 -15.97 -2.10
CA ALA A 128 -10.35 -16.15 -2.35
C ALA A 128 -11.19 -15.50 -1.25
N LEU A 129 -12.19 -14.71 -1.63
CA LEU A 129 -13.07 -14.01 -0.69
C LEU A 129 -13.98 -14.96 0.10
N LYS A 130 -14.55 -15.96 -0.57
CA LYS A 130 -15.50 -16.91 0.02
C LYS A 130 -14.84 -18.22 0.44
N THR A 131 -13.86 -18.67 -0.35
CA THR A 131 -13.15 -19.93 -0.15
C THR A 131 -11.84 -19.67 0.59
N GLN A 132 -11.90 -19.18 1.83
CA GLN A 132 -10.74 -19.29 2.72
C GLN A 132 -10.66 -20.72 3.24
N ALA A 133 -10.22 -21.64 2.36
CA ALA A 133 -9.88 -23.00 2.77
C ALA A 133 -8.60 -22.94 3.62
N ALA A 134 -8.57 -23.75 4.68
CA ALA A 134 -7.52 -23.83 5.67
C ALA A 134 -6.14 -24.18 5.05
N ALA A 135 -5.41 -23.17 4.57
CA ALA A 135 -3.97 -23.24 4.38
C ALA A 135 -3.28 -22.67 5.64
N LYS A 136 -3.46 -23.36 6.76
CA LYS A 136 -2.63 -23.20 7.96
C LYS A 136 -2.31 -24.60 8.48
N THR A 137 -1.16 -25.12 8.10
CA THR A 137 -0.43 -26.09 8.93
C THR A 137 1.07 -25.95 8.70
N ALA A 138 1.68 -25.02 9.44
CA ALA A 138 2.92 -25.27 10.17
C ALA A 138 2.84 -24.47 11.49
N PRO A 139 3.07 -25.09 12.66
CA PRO A 139 2.81 -24.45 13.94
C PRO A 139 3.96 -23.51 14.29
N VAL A 140 3.68 -22.21 14.30
CA VAL A 140 4.48 -21.29 15.13
C VAL A 140 3.91 -21.42 16.53
N ALA A 141 4.77 -21.87 17.46
CA ALA A 141 4.45 -22.02 18.87
C ALA A 141 3.79 -20.74 19.40
N ALA A 142 2.58 -20.88 19.91
CA ALA A 142 1.86 -19.81 20.57
C ALA A 142 2.57 -19.50 21.90
N GLU A 143 3.23 -18.35 21.97
CA GLU A 143 3.56 -17.72 23.24
C GLU A 143 2.24 -17.33 23.92
N ALA A 144 2.07 -17.82 25.14
CA ALA A 144 0.85 -17.71 25.91
C ALA A 144 0.50 -16.25 26.23
N ALA A 145 -0.64 -15.80 25.71
CA ALA A 145 -1.29 -14.59 26.19
C ALA A 145 -1.79 -14.83 27.63
N ALA A 146 -1.38 -13.96 28.55
CA ALA A 146 -1.84 -13.92 29.94
C ALA A 146 -3.38 -13.78 30.01
N PRO A 147 -4.04 -14.33 31.05
CA PRO A 147 -5.50 -14.34 31.12
C PRO A 147 -6.05 -12.91 31.23
N ALA A 148 -7.00 -12.61 30.35
CA ALA A 148 -7.79 -11.38 30.40
C ALA A 148 -8.51 -11.29 31.75
N ALA A 149 -8.24 -10.22 32.49
CA ALA A 149 -9.01 -9.85 33.67
C ALA A 149 -10.49 -9.68 33.28
N ALA A 150 -11.38 -10.18 34.14
CA ALA A 150 -12.82 -10.11 33.96
C ALA A 150 -13.26 -8.66 33.71
N GLN A 151 -13.81 -8.39 32.52
CA GLN A 151 -14.50 -7.14 32.23
C GLN A 151 -15.89 -7.20 32.88
N GLU A 152 -16.12 -6.31 33.85
CA GLU A 152 -17.45 -6.01 34.34
C GLU A 152 -18.34 -5.57 33.17
N ALA A 153 -19.59 -6.03 33.16
CA ALA A 153 -20.55 -5.73 32.10
C ALA A 153 -20.88 -4.24 32.09
N PHE A 154 -20.24 -3.49 31.19
CA PHE A 154 -20.48 -2.07 30.94
C PHE A 154 -21.58 -1.90 29.88
N ASP A 155 -22.69 -1.25 30.23
CA ASP A 155 -23.73 -0.90 29.25
C ASP A 155 -23.25 0.29 28.41
N GLU A 156 -22.91 0.01 27.15
CA GLU A 156 -22.39 0.99 26.20
C GLU A 156 -23.43 2.08 25.83
N ASN A 157 -24.72 1.85 26.11
CA ASN A 157 -25.80 2.78 25.79
C ASN A 157 -26.25 3.66 26.96
N ASP A 158 -25.52 3.65 28.08
CA ASP A 158 -25.82 4.53 29.21
C ASP A 158 -25.73 6.03 28.79
N PRO A 159 -26.77 6.85 29.06
CA PRO A 159 -26.79 8.27 28.69
C PRO A 159 -25.63 9.11 29.28
N GLU A 160 -25.14 8.76 30.47
CA GLU A 160 -24.03 9.44 31.12
C GLU A 160 -22.70 9.11 30.44
N VAL A 161 -22.54 7.85 30.03
CA VAL A 161 -21.41 7.38 29.21
C VAL A 161 -21.40 8.08 27.85
N GLN A 162 -22.55 8.27 27.21
CA GLN A 162 -22.62 9.00 25.94
C GLN A 162 -22.25 10.48 26.11
N ARG A 163 -22.67 11.13 27.19
CA ARG A 163 -22.32 12.52 27.48
C ARG A 163 -20.81 12.69 27.69
N LEU A 164 -20.21 11.85 28.53
CA LEU A 164 -18.76 11.88 28.79
C LEU A 164 -17.94 11.57 27.52
N ARG A 165 -18.41 10.67 26.66
CA ARG A 165 -17.79 10.38 25.37
C ARG A 165 -17.86 11.59 24.43
N ALA A 166 -18.99 12.28 24.37
CA ALA A 166 -19.17 13.48 23.56
C ALA A 166 -18.23 14.60 24.03
N GLU A 167 -18.19 14.88 25.34
CA GLU A 167 -17.28 15.86 25.96
C GLU A 167 -15.81 15.54 25.66
N ALA A 168 -15.40 14.27 25.81
CA ALA A 168 -14.02 13.83 25.53
C ALA A 168 -13.66 13.82 24.02
N SER A 169 -14.64 13.86 23.13
CA SER A 169 -14.42 13.86 21.66
C SER A 169 -14.52 15.26 21.02
N ALA A 170 -14.94 16.26 21.79
CA ALA A 170 -15.25 17.60 21.28
C ALA A 170 -14.00 18.41 20.91
N LYS A 171 -12.92 18.28 21.69
CA LYS A 171 -11.67 19.02 21.46
C LYS A 171 -10.47 18.24 21.99
N ALA A 172 -9.30 18.45 21.39
CA ALA A 172 -8.02 18.05 21.95
C ALA A 172 -7.83 18.66 23.35
N ASN A 173 -7.41 17.84 24.32
CA ASN A 173 -7.01 18.31 25.65
C ASN A 173 -5.54 18.78 25.66
N ASP A 174 -5.06 19.39 26.75
CA ASP A 174 -3.66 19.83 26.86
C ASP A 174 -2.71 18.69 27.35
N GLY A 175 -3.14 17.43 27.22
CA GLY A 175 -2.44 16.26 27.74
C GLY A 175 -1.33 15.74 26.83
N PRO A 176 -0.55 14.75 27.28
CA PRO A 176 0.39 14.07 26.41
C PRO A 176 -0.39 13.25 25.36
N HIS A 177 -0.12 13.53 24.08
CA HIS A 177 -0.81 12.90 22.95
C HIS A 177 0.11 11.95 22.19
N MET A 178 -0.52 11.01 21.48
CA MET A 178 0.18 10.16 20.51
C MET A 178 0.92 10.98 19.45
N LYS A 179 1.97 10.40 18.90
CA LYS A 179 2.76 11.00 17.83
C LYS A 179 2.29 10.49 16.47
N PHE A 180 2.26 11.38 15.49
CA PHE A 180 1.91 11.00 14.13
C PHE A 180 3.17 10.75 13.29
N GLY A 181 3.28 9.54 12.75
CA GLY A 181 4.29 9.22 11.75
C GLY A 181 3.89 9.69 10.35
N LEU A 182 2.60 9.57 10.02
CA LEU A 182 2.05 9.99 8.73
C LEU A 182 0.53 10.16 8.82
N TRP A 183 0.01 11.21 8.19
CA TRP A 183 -1.40 11.30 7.80
C TRP A 183 -1.50 11.09 6.30
N ARG A 184 -2.31 10.12 5.87
CA ARG A 184 -2.47 9.81 4.46
C ARG A 184 -3.94 9.71 4.05
N ILE A 185 -4.29 10.39 2.98
CA ILE A 185 -5.60 10.31 2.32
C ILE A 185 -5.48 9.32 1.15
N ASP A 186 -6.13 8.16 1.29
CA ASP A 186 -6.21 7.12 0.26
C ASP A 186 -7.56 6.38 0.36
N ASP A 187 -8.38 6.47 -0.68
CA ASP A 187 -9.70 5.82 -0.75
C ASP A 187 -9.64 4.31 -0.55
N ARG A 188 -8.50 3.69 -0.90
CA ARG A 188 -8.27 2.25 -0.79
C ARG A 188 -7.72 1.84 0.57
N LEU A 189 -7.39 2.80 1.44
CA LEU A 189 -6.96 2.59 2.83
C LEU A 189 -5.74 1.67 2.94
N ILE A 190 -5.90 0.49 3.53
CA ILE A 190 -4.85 -0.52 3.65
C ILE A 190 -4.91 -1.43 2.43
N HIS A 191 -4.06 -1.17 1.45
CA HIS A 191 -4.00 -1.93 0.21
C HIS A 191 -2.57 -2.08 -0.30
N GLY A 192 -2.30 -3.24 -0.91
CA GLY A 192 -1.04 -3.56 -1.58
C GLY A 192 0.21 -3.37 -0.71
N GLN A 193 1.35 -3.24 -1.36
CA GLN A 193 2.64 -2.99 -0.70
C GLN A 193 2.86 -1.52 -0.32
N VAL A 194 1.96 -0.62 -0.73
CA VAL A 194 2.05 0.80 -0.40
C VAL A 194 1.97 0.98 1.12
N ALA A 195 1.02 0.31 1.78
CA ALA A 195 0.94 0.33 3.25
C ALA A 195 2.22 -0.23 3.89
N THR A 196 2.76 -1.35 3.38
CA THR A 196 4.02 -1.95 3.87
C THR A 196 5.18 -0.96 3.82
N ARG A 197 5.42 -0.32 2.66
CA ARG A 197 6.52 0.64 2.48
C ARG A 197 6.38 1.84 3.40
N TRP A 198 5.21 2.46 3.45
CA TRP A 198 4.97 3.60 4.34
C TRP A 198 5.14 3.23 5.81
N THR A 199 4.74 2.03 6.24
CA THR A 199 4.95 1.59 7.63
C THR A 199 6.42 1.41 7.98
N LYS A 200 7.22 0.84 7.08
CA LYS A 200 8.69 0.71 7.24
C LYS A 200 9.36 2.08 7.33
N GLU A 201 9.09 2.97 6.37
CA GLU A 201 9.76 4.28 6.29
C GLU A 201 9.38 5.22 7.44
N THR A 202 8.11 5.21 7.85
CA THR A 202 7.65 6.07 8.95
C THR A 202 7.95 5.45 10.32
N GLY A 203 8.32 4.16 10.37
CA GLY A 203 8.57 3.41 11.60
C GLY A 203 7.35 3.28 12.51
N VAL A 204 6.14 3.33 11.95
CA VAL A 204 4.90 3.19 12.73
C VAL A 204 4.61 1.72 13.02
N LYS A 205 4.08 1.45 14.22
CA LYS A 205 3.64 0.11 14.64
C LYS A 205 2.11 -0.04 14.67
N ARG A 206 1.40 1.08 14.46
CA ARG A 206 -0.06 1.14 14.51
C ARG A 206 -0.61 2.01 13.37
N ILE A 207 -1.58 1.46 12.66
CA ILE A 207 -2.39 2.16 11.66
C ILE A 207 -3.79 2.39 12.24
N ILE A 208 -4.32 3.59 12.08
CA ILE A 208 -5.69 3.90 12.45
C ILE A 208 -6.41 4.46 11.23
N VAL A 209 -7.40 3.71 10.74
CA VAL A 209 -8.32 4.17 9.71
C VAL A 209 -9.41 4.99 10.39
N VAL A 210 -9.51 6.27 10.05
CA VAL A 210 -10.49 7.20 10.60
C VAL A 210 -11.59 7.41 9.56
N ASN A 211 -12.70 6.67 9.71
CA ASN A 211 -13.87 6.83 8.86
C ASN A 211 -15.12 6.19 9.48
N ASP A 212 -16.17 7.00 9.67
CA ASP A 212 -17.41 6.57 10.32
C ASP A 212 -18.18 5.50 9.53
N GLN A 213 -18.12 5.53 8.20
CA GLN A 213 -18.81 4.55 7.36
C GLN A 213 -18.09 3.19 7.42
N VAL A 214 -16.76 3.21 7.36
CA VAL A 214 -15.95 1.98 7.44
C VAL A 214 -16.02 1.36 8.83
N GLU A 215 -16.11 2.15 9.91
CA GLU A 215 -16.30 1.61 11.26
C GLU A 215 -17.62 0.83 11.38
N LYS A 216 -18.70 1.32 10.76
CA LYS A 216 -20.03 0.67 10.79
C LYS A 216 -20.10 -0.57 9.87
N ASP A 217 -19.25 -0.64 8.86
CA ASP A 217 -19.18 -1.78 7.93
C ASP A 217 -18.24 -2.89 8.46
N LYS A 218 -18.84 -3.91 9.11
CA LYS A 218 -18.11 -5.06 9.65
C LYS A 218 -17.33 -5.85 8.59
N THR A 219 -17.83 -5.91 7.36
CA THR A 219 -17.16 -6.65 6.28
C THR A 219 -15.93 -5.90 5.83
N ARG A 220 -16.07 -4.60 5.54
CA ARG A 220 -14.96 -3.74 5.12
C ARG A 220 -13.89 -3.62 6.22
N SER A 221 -14.30 -3.47 7.48
CA SER A 221 -13.40 -3.43 8.63
C SER A 221 -12.58 -4.73 8.79
N THR A 222 -13.21 -5.89 8.61
CA THR A 222 -12.52 -7.19 8.66
C THR A 222 -11.52 -7.34 7.52
N MET A 223 -11.90 -6.95 6.29
CA MET A 223 -11.01 -7.02 5.13
C MET A 223 -9.77 -6.13 5.29
N LEU A 224 -9.92 -4.92 5.82
CA LEU A 224 -8.80 -4.02 6.06
C LEU A 224 -7.81 -4.60 7.09
N LYS A 225 -8.31 -5.26 8.14
CA LYS A 225 -7.48 -5.93 9.13
C LYS A 225 -6.71 -7.13 8.57
N GLN A 226 -7.17 -7.74 7.48
CA GLN A 226 -6.46 -8.82 6.78
C GLN A 226 -5.38 -8.30 5.81
N ALA A 227 -5.41 -7.02 5.45
CA ALA A 227 -4.44 -6.39 4.56
C ALA A 227 -3.27 -5.73 5.31
N VAL A 228 -3.23 -5.85 6.64
CA VAL A 228 -2.24 -5.19 7.50
C VAL A 228 -0.88 -5.84 7.34
N PRO A 229 0.22 -5.06 7.19
CA PRO A 229 1.57 -5.59 7.13
C PRO A 229 1.96 -6.38 8.40
N PRO A 230 2.82 -7.41 8.29
CA PRO A 230 3.33 -8.14 9.45
C PRO A 230 4.01 -7.21 10.48
N GLY A 231 3.73 -7.41 11.77
CA GLY A 231 4.31 -6.61 12.85
C GLY A 231 3.64 -5.25 13.10
N VAL A 232 2.59 -4.91 12.34
CA VAL A 232 1.79 -3.69 12.50
C VAL A 232 0.38 -4.05 12.95
N THR A 233 -0.21 -3.23 13.81
CA THR A 233 -1.63 -3.36 14.23
C THR A 233 -2.50 -2.36 13.49
N ALA A 234 -3.75 -2.73 13.16
CA ALA A 234 -4.69 -1.80 12.54
C ALA A 234 -6.03 -1.73 13.25
N HIS A 235 -6.54 -0.50 13.38
CA HIS A 235 -7.83 -0.20 13.96
C HIS A 235 -8.66 0.65 12.99
N VAL A 236 -9.97 0.42 12.97
CA VAL A 236 -10.93 1.24 12.24
C VAL A 236 -11.80 1.92 13.27
N VAL A 237 -11.87 3.25 13.23
CA VAL A 237 -12.58 4.08 14.21
C VAL A 237 -13.30 5.23 13.52
N SER A 238 -14.34 5.75 14.17
CA SER A 238 -14.96 7.03 13.82
C SER A 238 -14.10 8.22 14.20
N VAL A 239 -14.43 9.39 13.66
CA VAL A 239 -13.79 10.67 14.01
C VAL A 239 -13.90 10.95 15.51
N ASP A 240 -15.07 10.77 16.11
CA ASP A 240 -15.28 11.00 17.55
C ASP A 240 -14.50 10.01 18.41
N LYS A 241 -14.41 8.75 17.98
CA LYS A 241 -13.58 7.75 18.66
C LYS A 241 -12.10 8.07 18.52
N MET A 242 -11.65 8.55 17.37
CA MET A 242 -10.28 8.98 17.17
C MET A 242 -9.90 10.11 18.13
N MET A 243 -10.76 11.12 18.33
CA MET A 243 -10.53 12.19 19.30
C MET A 243 -10.38 11.68 20.73
N ARG A 244 -11.20 10.69 21.13
CA ARG A 244 -11.07 10.05 22.45
C ARG A 244 -9.76 9.31 22.62
N VAL A 245 -9.32 8.58 21.59
CA VAL A 245 -8.03 7.87 21.60
C VAL A 245 -6.88 8.87 21.62
N TYR A 246 -6.99 9.99 20.89
CA TYR A 246 -6.00 11.08 20.89
C TYR A 246 -5.85 11.74 22.26
N ASN A 247 -6.95 11.90 22.99
CA ASN A 247 -6.99 12.50 24.32
C ASN A 247 -6.62 11.53 25.45
N ASN A 248 -6.45 10.24 25.16
CA ASN A 248 -6.09 9.24 26.17
C ASN A 248 -4.56 9.19 26.36
N PRO A 249 -4.04 9.52 27.55
CA PRO A 249 -2.60 9.54 27.82
C PRO A 249 -1.93 8.16 27.71
N GLU A 250 -2.68 7.06 27.76
CA GLU A 250 -2.15 5.70 27.58
C GLU A 250 -1.46 5.51 26.21
N TYR A 251 -1.85 6.29 25.21
CA TYR A 251 -1.29 6.22 23.86
C TYR A 251 -0.25 7.32 23.57
N ALA A 252 0.19 8.08 24.58
CA ALA A 252 1.11 9.20 24.37
C ALA A 252 2.43 8.82 23.68
N ASP A 253 2.94 7.63 23.97
CA ASP A 253 4.19 7.12 23.39
C ASP A 253 4.01 6.41 22.04
N ASP A 254 2.77 6.17 21.62
CA ASP A 254 2.49 5.49 20.35
C ASP A 254 2.81 6.42 19.18
N LYS A 255 3.54 5.87 18.20
CA LYS A 255 3.74 6.49 16.88
C LYS A 255 2.80 5.83 15.88
N VAL A 256 1.80 6.59 15.42
CA VAL A 256 0.69 6.05 14.61
C VAL A 256 0.66 6.65 13.20
N MET A 257 0.09 5.90 12.26
CA MET A 257 -0.29 6.38 10.95
C MET A 257 -1.81 6.51 10.87
N LEU A 258 -2.30 7.69 10.48
CA LEU A 258 -3.72 7.90 10.22
C LEU A 258 -4.02 7.75 8.73
N LEU A 259 -5.04 6.95 8.42
CA LEU A 259 -5.57 6.78 7.08
C LEU A 259 -6.97 7.36 6.98
N PHE A 260 -7.18 8.22 6.00
CA PHE A 260 -8.45 8.84 5.68
C PHE A 260 -8.86 8.48 4.26
N THR A 261 -10.16 8.46 3.99
CA THR A 261 -10.66 8.37 2.59
C THR A 261 -10.80 9.74 1.93
N ASN A 262 -10.93 10.80 2.71
CA ASN A 262 -11.23 12.14 2.21
C ASN A 262 -10.57 13.21 3.10
N PRO A 263 -10.33 14.43 2.58
CA PRO A 263 -9.75 15.54 3.35
C PRO A 263 -10.70 16.13 4.39
N THR A 264 -12.02 15.91 4.28
CA THR A 264 -12.98 16.47 5.25
C THR A 264 -12.80 15.86 6.64
N ASP A 265 -12.61 14.54 6.72
CA ASP A 265 -12.38 13.85 7.99
C ASP A 265 -11.07 14.33 8.63
N ALA A 266 -10.00 14.50 7.84
CA ALA A 266 -8.72 15.03 8.33
C ALA A 266 -8.86 16.49 8.83
N LEU A 267 -9.58 17.33 8.09
CA LEU A 267 -9.86 18.71 8.49
C LEU A 267 -10.65 18.78 9.79
N GLU A 268 -11.60 17.86 10.01
CA GLU A 268 -12.38 17.83 11.23
C GLU A 268 -11.50 17.58 12.47
N LEU A 269 -10.53 16.67 12.39
CA LEU A 269 -9.56 16.46 13.48
C LEU A 269 -8.74 17.73 13.75
N VAL A 270 -8.28 18.40 12.70
CA VAL A 270 -7.52 19.66 12.82
C VAL A 270 -8.36 20.77 13.43
N ARG A 271 -9.64 20.90 13.04
CA ARG A 271 -10.58 21.87 13.63
C ARG A 271 -10.80 21.62 15.12
N ARG A 272 -10.77 20.36 15.55
CA ARG A 272 -10.86 19.96 16.96
C ARG A 272 -9.54 20.10 17.72
N GLY A 273 -8.49 20.64 17.11
CA GLY A 273 -7.24 20.99 17.78
C GLY A 273 -6.12 19.95 17.65
N VAL A 274 -6.29 18.92 16.82
CA VAL A 274 -5.20 17.98 16.53
C VAL A 274 -4.17 18.67 15.64
N THR A 275 -2.91 18.64 16.06
CA THR A 275 -1.81 19.30 15.35
C THR A 275 -1.05 18.32 14.46
N ILE A 276 -0.74 18.75 13.24
CA ILE A 276 0.04 17.99 12.26
C ILE A 276 0.82 18.95 11.35
N GLN A 277 1.97 18.52 10.86
CA GLN A 277 2.82 19.33 9.98
C GLN A 277 2.47 19.15 8.50
N SER A 278 2.19 17.91 8.09
CA SER A 278 1.91 17.58 6.70
C SER A 278 0.90 16.45 6.54
N ILE A 279 0.18 16.46 5.42
CA ILE A 279 -0.74 15.41 5.01
C ILE A 279 -0.35 14.96 3.61
N ASN A 280 -0.21 13.65 3.46
CA ASN A 280 0.04 13.02 2.18
C ASN A 280 -1.27 12.62 1.47
N ILE A 281 -1.41 12.99 0.21
CA ILE A 281 -2.52 12.58 -0.65
C ILE A 281 -2.00 11.48 -1.58
N GLY A 282 -2.42 10.26 -1.29
CA GLY A 282 -1.99 9.05 -1.99
C GLY A 282 -2.87 8.70 -3.18
N GLY A 283 -4.18 8.66 -2.96
CA GLY A 283 -5.12 8.26 -4.00
C GLY A 283 -6.56 8.64 -3.66
N MET A 284 -7.18 9.46 -4.51
CA MET A 284 -8.59 9.81 -4.42
C MET A 284 -9.22 9.44 -5.76
N ALA A 285 -10.02 8.38 -5.77
CA ALA A 285 -10.50 7.75 -6.98
C ALA A 285 -11.43 8.69 -7.77
N TYR A 286 -11.36 8.59 -9.09
CA TYR A 286 -12.31 9.28 -9.96
C TYR A 286 -13.71 8.70 -9.77
N LYS A 287 -14.69 9.60 -9.69
CA LYS A 287 -16.13 9.31 -9.71
C LYS A 287 -16.80 10.40 -10.56
N GLU A 288 -17.97 10.09 -11.10
CA GLU A 288 -18.77 11.07 -11.86
C GLU A 288 -18.98 12.35 -11.03
N GLY A 289 -18.67 13.51 -11.62
CA GLY A 289 -18.71 14.81 -10.94
C GLY A 289 -17.40 15.26 -10.26
N ARG A 290 -16.33 14.46 -10.27
CA ARG A 290 -15.00 14.85 -9.78
C ARG A 290 -14.09 15.29 -10.92
N THR A 291 -13.17 16.21 -10.66
CA THR A 291 -12.13 16.65 -11.60
C THR A 291 -10.82 15.93 -11.29
N MET A 292 -10.20 15.35 -12.31
CA MET A 292 -8.91 14.65 -12.18
C MET A 292 -7.76 15.66 -12.14
N LEU A 293 -7.03 15.68 -11.02
CA LEU A 293 -5.85 16.53 -10.81
C LEU A 293 -4.57 15.81 -11.24
N ASP A 294 -4.47 14.53 -10.95
CA ASP A 294 -3.39 13.65 -11.37
C ASP A 294 -3.92 12.24 -11.60
N THR A 295 -3.10 11.35 -12.17
CA THR A 295 -3.43 9.95 -12.46
C THR A 295 -4.06 9.18 -11.28
N SER A 296 -3.76 9.55 -10.03
CA SER A 296 -4.35 8.94 -8.83
C SER A 296 -5.25 9.83 -7.99
N VAL A 297 -5.37 11.13 -8.31
CA VAL A 297 -6.07 12.08 -7.44
C VAL A 297 -7.12 12.82 -8.24
N SER A 298 -8.38 12.61 -7.88
CA SER A 298 -9.54 13.35 -8.35
C SER A 298 -10.25 14.01 -7.17
N VAL A 299 -10.73 15.24 -7.36
CA VAL A 299 -11.35 16.05 -6.31
C VAL A 299 -12.69 16.62 -6.75
N ASP A 300 -13.57 16.90 -5.79
CA ASP A 300 -14.76 17.74 -5.98
C ASP A 300 -14.62 19.10 -5.28
N ALA A 301 -15.67 19.91 -5.33
CA ALA A 301 -15.69 21.24 -4.70
C ALA A 301 -15.46 21.18 -3.18
N LYS A 302 -16.02 20.17 -2.50
CA LYS A 302 -15.91 19.99 -1.05
C LYS A 302 -14.47 19.63 -0.67
N ASP A 303 -13.83 18.77 -1.45
CA ASP A 303 -12.43 18.40 -1.25
C ASP A 303 -11.51 19.60 -1.43
N VAL A 304 -11.75 20.42 -2.47
CA VAL A 304 -10.97 21.64 -2.73
C VAL A 304 -11.10 22.64 -1.59
N GLU A 305 -12.32 22.85 -1.06
CA GLU A 305 -12.54 23.71 0.11
C GLU A 305 -11.79 23.18 1.33
N ALA A 306 -11.84 21.87 1.58
CA ALA A 306 -11.14 21.25 2.70
C ALA A 306 -9.61 21.42 2.59
N PHE A 307 -9.03 21.23 1.40
CA PHE A 307 -7.59 21.45 1.18
C PHE A 307 -7.20 22.91 1.37
N LYS A 308 -8.01 23.87 0.89
CA LYS A 308 -7.74 25.30 1.11
C LYS A 308 -7.76 25.67 2.59
N GLU A 309 -8.69 25.11 3.36
CA GLU A 309 -8.73 25.37 4.80
C GLU A 309 -7.56 24.74 5.54
N LEU A 310 -7.18 23.51 5.20
CA LEU A 310 -5.99 22.85 5.76
C LEU A 310 -4.72 23.66 5.48
N ASP A 311 -4.55 24.15 4.25
CA ASP A 311 -3.42 25.01 3.87
C ASP A 311 -3.42 26.35 4.62
N SER A 312 -4.59 26.97 4.81
CA SER A 312 -4.70 28.22 5.58
C SER A 312 -4.27 28.08 7.05
N LYS A 313 -4.23 26.84 7.56
CA LYS A 313 -3.72 26.50 8.90
C LYS A 313 -2.23 26.17 8.91
N GLY A 314 -1.54 26.31 7.77
CA GLY A 314 -0.10 26.08 7.61
C GLY A 314 0.30 24.61 7.49
N ILE A 315 -0.63 23.72 7.13
CA ILE A 315 -0.36 22.28 6.95
C ILE A 315 0.13 22.05 5.52
N GLU A 316 1.29 21.39 5.37
CA GLU A 316 1.81 21.03 4.06
C GLU A 316 0.97 19.90 3.42
N LEU A 317 0.47 20.13 2.21
CA LEU A 317 -0.38 19.16 1.49
C LEU A 317 0.34 18.62 0.26
N GLU A 318 0.84 17.40 0.34
CA GLU A 318 1.69 16.78 -0.69
C GLU A 318 1.00 15.60 -1.40
N VAL A 319 0.98 15.62 -2.73
CA VAL A 319 0.55 14.49 -3.57
C VAL A 319 1.77 13.63 -3.89
N ARG A 320 1.72 12.35 -3.48
CA ARG A 320 2.65 11.28 -3.91
C ARG A 320 2.08 9.89 -3.58
N LYS A 321 2.21 8.93 -4.51
CA LYS A 321 1.66 7.58 -4.34
C LYS A 321 2.52 6.77 -3.38
N VAL A 322 3.81 6.71 -3.66
CA VAL A 322 4.84 6.08 -2.84
C VAL A 322 5.82 7.15 -2.36
N ALA A 323 6.59 6.82 -1.33
CA ALA A 323 7.42 7.83 -0.68
C ALA A 323 8.66 8.24 -1.49
N SER A 324 9.08 7.42 -2.45
CA SER A 324 10.13 7.74 -3.43
C SER A 324 9.70 8.75 -4.51
N ASP A 325 8.39 8.94 -4.72
CA ASP A 325 7.89 9.90 -5.70
C ASP A 325 8.20 11.34 -5.28
N LYS A 326 8.34 12.22 -6.28
CA LYS A 326 8.47 13.66 -6.03
C LYS A 326 7.22 14.20 -5.37
N LYS A 327 7.42 15.00 -4.31
CA LYS A 327 6.35 15.73 -3.65
C LYS A 327 5.79 16.81 -4.57
N VAL A 328 4.49 16.79 -4.82
CA VAL A 328 3.80 17.83 -5.59
C VAL A 328 2.75 18.51 -4.70
N PRO A 329 2.80 19.84 -4.47
CA PRO A 329 1.78 20.52 -3.69
C PRO A 329 0.38 20.39 -4.33
N VAL A 330 -0.62 19.95 -3.55
CA VAL A 330 -1.97 19.72 -4.09
C VAL A 330 -2.62 21.00 -4.62
N LEU A 331 -2.35 22.15 -4.00
CA LEU A 331 -2.91 23.43 -4.41
C LEU A 331 -2.42 23.89 -5.78
N THR A 332 -1.19 23.54 -6.16
CA THR A 332 -0.67 23.81 -7.51
C THR A 332 -1.49 23.05 -8.55
N LEU A 333 -1.76 21.76 -8.31
CA LEU A 333 -2.56 20.93 -9.20
C LEU A 333 -4.01 21.42 -9.29
N ILE A 334 -4.59 21.87 -8.17
CA ILE A 334 -5.92 22.47 -8.12
C ILE A 334 -5.95 23.75 -8.97
N ALA A 335 -4.98 24.65 -8.82
CA ALA A 335 -4.93 25.89 -9.58
C ALA A 335 -4.81 25.67 -11.10
N GLU A 336 -4.08 24.63 -11.52
CA GLU A 336 -3.88 24.30 -12.92
C GLU A 336 -5.09 23.63 -13.57
N LYS A 337 -5.76 22.72 -12.85
CA LYS A 337 -6.71 21.76 -13.45
C LYS A 337 -8.14 21.87 -12.95
N TYR A 338 -8.37 22.47 -11.78
CA TYR A 338 -9.71 22.64 -11.24
C TYR A 338 -10.30 23.98 -11.69
N LYS A 339 -11.20 23.94 -12.69
CA LYS A 339 -12.03 25.08 -13.09
C LYS A 339 -13.46 24.81 -12.62
N PRO A 340 -14.01 25.63 -11.71
CA PRO A 340 -15.34 25.42 -11.12
C PRO A 340 -16.47 25.54 -12.15
#